data_AF-A0A259JVX8-F1
#
_entry.id   AF-A0A259JVX8-F1
#
_cell.length_a   1.000
_cell.length_b   1.000
_cell.length_c   1.000
_cell.angle_alpha   90.00
_cell.angle_beta   90.00
_cell.angle_gamma   90.00
#
_symmetry.space_group_name_H-M   'P 1'
#
loop_
_entity.id
_entity.type
_entity.pdbx_description
1 polymer ?
#
loop_
_entity_poly.entity_id
_entity_poly.type
_entity_poly.pdbx_seq_one_letter_code
_entity_poly.pdbx_strand_id
1 'polypeptide(L)'
;MSARPAASLFSARILVLVMMAVSLVSAAPAQSQTTRITRVVSPGGIEAWLVRDTTLPLLAMEFAFLGGAAQDPAERPGIASLAASLLDEGAGEYDAERFHQALADKAIELHFDAGRDEVRGSLRTLSENRDTAFD
;
A
#
# COMPACT_ATOMS: atom_id res chain seq x y z
N MET A 1 -12.98 65.40 -43.78
CA MET A 1 -13.81 64.59 -42.85
C MET A 1 -13.70 63.14 -43.27
N SER A 2 -12.77 62.37 -42.70
CA SER A 2 -12.63 60.93 -42.96
C SER A 2 -12.82 60.18 -41.65
N ALA A 3 -13.81 59.29 -41.63
CA ALA A 3 -14.22 58.51 -40.47
C ALA A 3 -13.14 57.48 -40.11
N ARG A 4 -12.81 57.37 -38.81
CA ARG A 4 -11.88 56.36 -38.28
C ARG A 4 -12.55 54.97 -38.31
N PRO A 5 -11.82 53.89 -38.65
CA PRO A 5 -12.42 52.59 -38.89
C PRO A 5 -12.81 51.91 -37.56
N ALA A 6 -14.10 51.60 -37.41
CA ALA A 6 -14.66 50.90 -36.25
C ALA A 6 -14.34 49.38 -36.22
N ALA A 7 -13.57 48.88 -37.19
CA ALA A 7 -13.36 47.44 -37.44
C ALA A 7 -12.26 46.78 -36.58
N SER A 8 -11.31 47.54 -36.04
CA SER A 8 -10.19 46.99 -35.26
C SER A 8 -10.58 46.53 -33.85
N LEU A 9 -11.58 47.18 -33.25
CA LEU A 9 -12.09 46.86 -31.91
C LEU A 9 -12.97 45.60 -31.91
N PHE A 10 -13.64 45.29 -33.03
CA PHE A 10 -14.45 44.08 -33.18
C PHE A 10 -13.59 42.81 -33.28
N SER A 11 -12.50 42.89 -34.04
CA SER A 11 -11.56 41.77 -34.24
C SER A 11 -10.81 41.42 -32.95
N ALA A 12 -10.40 42.43 -32.17
CA ALA A 12 -9.76 42.22 -30.87
C ALA A 12 -10.73 41.63 -29.83
N ARG A 13 -12.01 42.02 -29.85
CA ARG A 13 -13.04 41.46 -28.96
C ARG A 13 -13.35 39.99 -29.25
N ILE A 14 -13.41 39.61 -30.52
CA ILE A 14 -13.60 38.22 -30.94
C ILE A 14 -12.40 37.36 -30.53
N LEU A 15 -11.18 37.88 -30.70
CA LEU A 15 -9.95 37.19 -30.29
C LEU A 15 -9.90 36.95 -28.77
N VAL A 16 -10.28 37.95 -27.97
CA VAL A 16 -10.35 37.83 -26.50
C VAL A 16 -11.44 36.86 -26.07
N LEU A 17 -12.60 36.85 -26.73
CA LEU A 17 -13.68 35.91 -26.43
C LEU A 17 -13.29 34.46 -26.75
N VAL A 18 -12.58 34.24 -27.86
CA VAL A 18 -12.07 32.91 -28.23
C VAL A 18 -10.99 32.45 -27.25
N MET A 19 -10.05 33.32 -26.86
CA MET A 19 -9.08 32.99 -25.82
C MET A 19 -9.74 32.63 -24.49
N MET A 20 -10.76 33.40 -24.06
CA MET A 20 -11.45 33.14 -22.80
C MET A 20 -12.29 31.85 -22.85
N ALA A 21 -12.86 31.51 -24.00
CA ALA A 21 -13.56 30.24 -24.20
C ALA A 21 -12.60 29.04 -24.20
N VAL A 22 -11.37 29.19 -24.72
CA VAL A 22 -10.35 28.14 -24.69
C VAL A 22 -9.83 27.89 -23.27
N SER A 23 -9.75 28.92 -22.42
CA SER A 23 -9.32 28.80 -21.03
C SER A 23 -10.23 27.94 -20.15
N LEU A 24 -11.50 27.73 -20.53
CA LEU A 24 -12.45 26.91 -19.77
C LEU A 24 -12.38 25.41 -20.11
N VAL A 25 -11.57 25.00 -21.11
CA VAL A 25 -11.57 23.63 -21.65
C VAL A 25 -10.41 22.76 -21.13
N SER A 26 -9.74 23.15 -20.03
CA SER A 26 -8.68 22.34 -19.40
C SER A 26 -8.93 22.02 -17.92
N ALA A 27 -10.18 21.71 -17.58
CA ALA A 27 -10.45 20.86 -16.42
C ALA A 27 -10.42 19.40 -16.91
N ALA A 28 -9.22 18.82 -17.04
CA ALA A 28 -9.12 17.37 -17.16
C ALA A 28 -9.80 16.76 -15.92
N PRO A 29 -10.68 15.75 -16.08
CA PRO A 29 -11.27 15.10 -14.93
C PRO A 29 -10.11 14.57 -14.08
N ALA A 30 -10.09 14.92 -12.80
CA ALA A 30 -9.22 14.26 -11.84
C ALA A 30 -9.62 12.79 -11.86
N GLN A 31 -8.88 12.00 -12.62
CA GLN A 31 -9.13 10.58 -12.76
C GLN A 31 -8.78 9.99 -11.40
N SER A 32 -9.82 9.83 -10.56
CA SER A 32 -9.71 9.10 -9.31
C SER A 32 -9.03 7.78 -9.66
N GLN A 33 -7.80 7.60 -9.18
CA GLN A 33 -7.06 6.37 -9.35
C GLN A 33 -7.80 5.32 -8.52
N THR A 34 -8.83 4.72 -9.12
CA THR A 34 -9.55 3.61 -8.51
C THR A 34 -8.50 2.55 -8.21
N THR A 35 -8.29 2.29 -6.91
CA THR A 35 -7.34 1.31 -6.42
C THR A 35 -7.68 -0.03 -7.05
N ARG A 36 -6.91 -0.43 -8.08
CA ARG A 36 -7.19 -1.67 -8.82
C ARG A 36 -6.79 -2.84 -7.93
N ILE A 37 -7.79 -3.45 -7.30
CA ILE A 37 -7.64 -4.68 -6.54
C ILE A 37 -7.50 -5.84 -7.55
N THR A 38 -6.40 -6.57 -7.47
CA THR A 38 -6.09 -7.70 -8.35
C THR A 38 -5.97 -8.97 -7.52
N ARG A 39 -6.72 -10.02 -7.86
CA ARG A 39 -6.56 -11.35 -7.26
C ARG A 39 -5.29 -12.00 -7.81
N VAL A 40 -4.43 -12.50 -6.94
CA VAL A 40 -3.23 -13.28 -7.29
C VAL A 40 -3.26 -14.62 -6.56
N VAL A 41 -2.69 -15.66 -7.17
CA VAL A 41 -2.64 -17.01 -6.61
C VAL A 41 -1.21 -17.52 -6.71
N SER A 42 -0.65 -17.97 -5.59
CA SER A 42 0.70 -18.54 -5.55
C SER A 42 0.72 -19.94 -6.21
N PRO A 43 1.90 -20.47 -6.60
CA PRO A 43 2.01 -21.84 -7.07
C PRO A 43 1.48 -22.89 -6.08
N GLY A 44 1.52 -22.59 -4.77
CA GLY A 44 0.97 -23.42 -3.70
C GLY A 44 -0.54 -23.23 -3.45
N GLY A 45 -1.22 -22.40 -4.24
CA GLY A 45 -2.67 -22.18 -4.13
C GLY A 45 -3.09 -21.13 -3.10
N ILE A 46 -2.15 -20.38 -2.50
CA ILE A 46 -2.49 -19.30 -1.58
C ILE A 46 -3.02 -18.12 -2.39
N GLU A 47 -4.23 -17.69 -2.06
CA GLU A 47 -4.87 -16.52 -2.67
C GLU A 47 -4.54 -15.25 -1.91
N ALA A 48 -4.20 -14.18 -2.64
CA ALA A 48 -4.00 -12.85 -2.07
C ALA A 48 -4.63 -11.77 -2.97
N TRP A 49 -4.89 -10.62 -2.36
CA TRP A 49 -5.43 -9.45 -3.04
C TRP A 49 -4.36 -8.36 -3.12
N LEU A 50 -3.86 -8.13 -4.33
CA LEU A 50 -2.82 -7.14 -4.60
C LEU A 50 -3.46 -5.79 -4.92
N VAL A 51 -3.07 -4.78 -4.15
CA VAL A 51 -3.28 -3.37 -4.45
C VAL A 51 -1.95 -2.75 -4.84
N ARG A 52 -1.89 -2.11 -6.01
CA ARG A 52 -0.70 -1.38 -6.46
C ARG A 52 -0.94 0.11 -6.38
N ASP A 53 -0.12 0.78 -5.58
CA ASP A 53 0.02 2.24 -5.50
C ASP A 53 1.51 2.58 -5.67
N THR A 54 1.83 3.52 -6.56
CA THR A 54 3.21 3.94 -6.84
C THR A 54 3.55 5.31 -6.24
N THR A 55 2.69 5.84 -5.38
CA THR A 55 2.88 7.14 -4.72
C THR A 55 3.98 7.09 -3.66
N LEU A 56 4.12 5.95 -2.97
CA LEU A 56 5.13 5.73 -1.93
C LEU A 56 5.93 4.44 -2.23
N PRO A 57 7.25 4.43 -1.97
CA PRO A 57 8.09 3.24 -2.14
C PRO A 57 7.95 2.29 -0.95
N LEU A 58 6.72 1.86 -0.65
CA LEU A 58 6.38 1.00 0.47
C LEU A 58 5.71 -0.28 -0.01
N LEU A 59 6.02 -1.37 0.68
CA LEU A 59 5.33 -2.65 0.57
C LEU A 59 4.71 -2.94 1.94
N ALA A 60 3.45 -3.38 1.92
CA ALA A 60 2.73 -3.85 3.09
C ALA A 60 2.00 -5.14 2.72
N MET A 61 2.11 -6.14 3.58
CA MET A 61 1.46 -7.43 3.45
C MET A 61 0.83 -7.80 4.78
N GLU A 62 -0.40 -8.28 4.72
CA GLU A 62 -1.17 -8.78 5.85
C GLU A 62 -1.67 -10.18 5.48
N PHE A 63 -1.57 -11.12 6.40
CA PHE A 63 -2.10 -12.46 6.21
C PHE A 63 -2.71 -13.00 7.50
N ALA A 64 -3.61 -13.96 7.34
CA ALA A 64 -4.24 -14.65 8.45
C ALA A 64 -4.47 -16.11 8.09
N PHE A 65 -4.27 -16.99 9.06
CA PHE A 65 -4.58 -18.41 8.99
C PHE A 65 -5.66 -18.74 10.00
N LEU A 66 -6.63 -19.57 9.61
CA LEU A 66 -7.62 -20.12 10.54
C LEU A 66 -6.91 -20.88 11.66
N GLY A 67 -7.23 -20.55 12.91
CA GLY A 67 -6.34 -20.88 14.02
C GLY A 67 -6.74 -20.20 15.32
N GLY A 68 -5.74 -19.85 16.12
CA GLY A 68 -5.89 -18.95 17.25
C GLY A 68 -6.22 -19.62 18.59
N ALA A 69 -6.43 -18.78 19.59
CA ALA A 69 -6.55 -19.18 20.99
C ALA A 69 -7.79 -20.04 21.30
N ALA A 70 -8.79 -20.09 20.42
CA ALA A 70 -9.93 -21.00 20.57
C ALA A 70 -9.52 -22.49 20.51
N GLN A 71 -8.32 -22.78 19.99
CA GLN A 71 -7.74 -24.12 19.92
C GLN A 71 -6.82 -24.43 21.10
N ASP A 72 -6.59 -23.47 22.01
CA ASP A 72 -5.76 -23.71 23.18
C ASP A 72 -6.42 -24.79 24.08
N PRO A 73 -5.65 -25.78 24.55
CA PRO A 73 -6.14 -26.73 25.54
C PRO A 73 -6.58 -26.04 26.82
N ALA A 74 -7.61 -26.56 27.48
CA ALA A 74 -8.12 -26.00 28.73
C ALA A 74 -7.05 -25.92 29.84
N GLU A 75 -6.12 -26.87 29.83
CA GLU A 75 -5.01 -26.99 30.78
C GLU A 75 -3.83 -26.07 30.42
N ARG A 76 -3.82 -25.49 29.22
CA ARG A 76 -2.73 -24.65 28.70
C ARG A 76 -3.26 -23.46 27.88
N PRO A 77 -4.02 -22.54 28.51
CA PRO A 77 -4.47 -21.33 27.83
C PRO A 77 -3.28 -20.44 27.45
N GLY A 78 -3.38 -19.77 26.31
CA GLY A 78 -2.40 -18.80 25.83
C GLY A 78 -1.24 -19.39 25.02
N ILE A 79 -1.28 -20.69 24.67
CA ILE A 79 -0.23 -21.26 23.81
C ILE A 79 -0.23 -20.57 22.45
N ALA A 80 -1.39 -20.32 21.84
CA ALA A 80 -1.45 -19.65 20.55
C ALA A 80 -0.78 -18.26 20.60
N SER A 81 -1.05 -17.49 21.65
CA SER A 81 -0.42 -16.18 21.85
C SER A 81 1.08 -16.30 22.09
N LEU A 82 1.51 -17.24 22.94
CA LEU A 82 2.93 -17.46 23.19
C LEU A 82 3.66 -17.90 21.92
N ALA A 83 3.05 -18.78 21.12
CA ALA A 83 3.62 -19.22 19.86
C ALA A 83 3.78 -18.05 18.88
N ALA A 84 2.74 -17.23 18.71
CA ALA A 84 2.78 -16.05 17.85
C ALA A 84 3.88 -15.07 18.28
N SER A 85 3.98 -14.76 19.58
CA SER A 85 5.02 -13.86 20.13
C SER A 85 6.46 -14.40 20.06
N LEU A 86 6.66 -15.64 19.60
CA LEU A 86 7.99 -16.20 19.39
C LEU A 86 8.36 -16.26 17.90
N LEU A 87 7.41 -16.00 16.99
CA LEU A 87 7.65 -16.08 15.54
C LEU A 87 8.52 -14.94 15.01
N ASP A 88 8.59 -13.82 15.73
CA ASP A 88 9.43 -12.66 15.42
C ASP A 88 10.65 -12.53 16.34
N GLU A 89 10.96 -13.53 17.17
CA GLU A 89 12.09 -13.52 18.11
C GLU A 89 13.36 -14.22 17.57
N GLY A 90 13.46 -14.36 16.25
CA GLY A 90 14.61 -14.95 15.57
C GLY A 90 14.22 -15.76 14.33
N ALA A 91 15.18 -15.95 13.42
CA ALA A 91 14.98 -16.74 12.21
C ALA A 91 16.31 -17.34 11.73
N GLY A 92 16.30 -18.65 11.41
CA GLY A 92 17.47 -19.34 10.86
C GLY A 92 18.69 -19.27 11.77
N GLU A 93 19.71 -18.52 11.34
CA GLU A 93 20.96 -18.30 12.08
C GLU A 93 20.93 -17.09 13.03
N TYR A 94 19.89 -16.26 12.95
CA TYR A 94 19.73 -15.08 13.78
C TYR A 94 19.03 -15.42 15.08
N ASP A 95 19.66 -15.07 16.21
CA ASP A 95 18.99 -14.96 17.50
C ASP A 95 18.10 -13.70 17.55
N ALA A 96 17.33 -13.53 18.63
CA ALA A 96 16.40 -12.41 18.79
C ALA A 96 17.07 -11.06 18.57
N GLU A 97 18.20 -10.79 19.24
CA GLU A 97 18.88 -9.49 19.16
C GLU A 97 19.34 -9.19 17.73
N ARG A 98 20.00 -10.14 17.07
CA ARG A 98 20.49 -9.94 15.71
C ARG A 98 19.36 -9.87 14.69
N PHE A 99 18.28 -10.62 14.91
CA PHE A 99 17.13 -10.60 14.02
C PHE A 99 16.42 -9.24 14.08
N HIS A 100 16.11 -8.75 15.29
CA HIS A 100 15.51 -7.43 15.47
C HIS A 100 16.41 -6.31 14.94
N GLN A 101 17.73 -6.43 15.11
CA GLN A 101 18.68 -5.48 14.54
C GLN A 101 18.67 -5.50 12.99
N ALA A 102 18.65 -6.68 12.38
CA ALA A 102 18.58 -6.81 10.92
C ALA A 102 17.30 -6.22 10.32
N LEU A 103 16.16 -6.39 11.01
CA LEU A 103 14.90 -5.76 10.65
C LEU A 103 14.99 -4.22 10.76
N ALA A 104 15.49 -3.73 11.90
CA ALA A 104 15.60 -2.29 12.17
C ALA A 104 16.53 -1.57 11.18
N ASP A 105 17.68 -2.17 10.86
CA ASP A 105 18.67 -1.62 9.91
C ASP A 105 18.07 -1.39 8.51
N LYS A 106 16.99 -2.11 8.16
CA LYS A 106 16.30 -2.04 6.87
C LYS A 106 14.90 -1.42 6.96
N ALA A 107 14.53 -0.86 8.11
CA ALA A 107 13.19 -0.35 8.39
C ALA A 107 12.10 -1.38 7.99
N ILE A 108 12.33 -2.65 8.34
CA ILE A 108 11.35 -3.72 8.19
C ILE A 108 10.58 -3.83 9.50
N GLU A 109 9.26 -3.76 9.42
CA GLU A 109 8.36 -4.08 10.52
C GLU A 109 7.75 -5.44 10.21
N LEU A 110 7.98 -6.42 11.08
CA LEU A 110 7.39 -7.76 11.03
C LEU A 110 6.72 -8.01 12.37
N HIS A 111 5.49 -8.51 12.35
CA HIS A 111 4.75 -8.81 13.57
C HIS A 111 3.84 -10.02 13.37
N PHE A 112 3.63 -10.76 14.44
CA PHE A 112 2.67 -11.85 14.50
C PHE A 112 1.78 -11.73 15.74
N ASP A 113 0.50 -12.05 15.56
CA ASP A 113 -0.46 -12.11 16.66
C ASP A 113 -1.38 -13.33 16.54
N ALA A 114 -1.94 -13.75 17.67
CA ALA A 114 -2.96 -14.78 17.71
C ALA A 114 -4.26 -14.17 18.25
N GLY A 115 -5.28 -14.12 17.39
CA GLY A 115 -6.65 -13.82 17.77
C GLY A 115 -7.37 -15.05 18.33
N ARG A 116 -8.69 -14.92 18.50
CA ARG A 116 -9.52 -16.04 18.95
C ARG A 116 -9.58 -17.17 17.92
N ASP A 117 -9.81 -16.81 16.66
CA ASP A 117 -10.14 -17.76 15.59
C ASP A 117 -9.12 -17.71 14.42
N GLU A 118 -8.02 -16.99 14.59
CA GLU A 118 -6.99 -16.82 13.58
C GLU A 118 -5.62 -16.53 14.20
N VAL A 119 -4.57 -16.82 13.44
CA VAL A 119 -3.21 -16.31 13.65
C VAL A 119 -2.89 -15.38 12.49
N ARG A 120 -2.43 -14.17 12.79
CA ARG A 120 -2.15 -13.12 11.81
C ARG A 120 -0.66 -12.82 11.76
N GLY A 121 -0.23 -12.27 10.64
CA GLY A 121 1.07 -11.65 10.53
C GLY A 121 1.04 -10.47 9.56
N SER A 122 1.88 -9.49 9.85
CA SER A 122 2.04 -8.28 9.05
C SER A 122 3.52 -8.05 8.73
N LEU A 123 3.77 -7.57 7.52
CA LEU A 123 5.09 -7.19 7.05
C LEU A 123 4.99 -5.82 6.37
N ARG A 124 5.81 -4.88 6.78
CA ARG A 124 5.98 -3.58 6.13
C ARG A 124 7.44 -3.29 5.87
N THR A 125 7.76 -2.82 4.68
CA THR A 125 9.14 -2.47 4.30
C THR A 125 9.18 -1.45 3.17
N LEU A 126 10.35 -0.87 2.93
CA LEU A 126 10.63 -0.09 1.73
C LEU A 126 10.76 -1.02 0.52
N SER A 127 10.29 -0.58 -0.64
CA SER A 127 10.33 -1.37 -1.88
C SER A 127 11.75 -1.81 -2.28
N GLU A 128 12.79 -1.05 -1.90
CA GLU A 128 14.19 -1.39 -2.14
C GLU A 128 14.68 -2.58 -1.31
N ASN A 129 14.07 -2.83 -0.15
CA ASN A 129 14.42 -3.92 0.76
C ASN A 129 13.57 -5.17 0.55
N ARG A 130 12.73 -5.21 -0.50
CA ARG A 130 11.82 -6.33 -0.80
C ARG A 130 12.53 -7.67 -0.73
N ASP A 131 13.61 -7.85 -1.47
CA ASP A 131 14.21 -9.17 -1.60
C ASP A 131 14.77 -9.66 -0.26
N THR A 132 15.27 -8.76 0.63
CA THR A 132 15.64 -9.14 1.99
C THR A 132 14.43 -9.41 2.90
N ALA A 133 13.34 -8.68 2.73
CA ALA A 133 12.16 -8.83 3.58
C ALA A 133 11.35 -10.11 3.30
N PHE A 134 11.59 -10.77 2.16
CA PHE A 134 10.90 -11.98 1.71
C PHE A 134 11.80 -13.23 1.64
N ASP A 135 13.06 -13.13 2.06
CA ASP A 135 14.01 -14.26 2.19
C ASP A 135 13.79 -15.00 3.52
#